data_AF-A0A448MT33-F1
#
_entry.id   AF-A0A448MT33-F1
#
_cell.length_a   1.000
_cell.length_b   1.000
_cell.length_c   1.000
_cell.angle_alpha   90.00
_cell.angle_beta   90.00
_cell.angle_gamma   90.00
#
_symmetry.space_group_name_H-M   'P 1'
#
loop_
_entity.id
_entity.type
_entity.pdbx_description
1 polymer ?
#
loop_
_entity_poly.entity_id
_entity_poly.type
_entity_poly.pdbx_seq_one_letter_code
_entity_poly.pdbx_strand_id
1 'polypeptide(L)'
;MKAIKLTVAQALVKFLDNQYVEFDGKVTKFVEGVFGIFGHGNVLGIGQALEQDSGELIVRQGRNEQGMAHVATGFAKQNLRKKFMLALPP
;
A
#
# COMPACT_ATOMS: atom_id res chain seq x y z
N MET A 1 -2.86 24.75 13.82
CA MET A 1 -2.39 23.45 13.28
C MET A 1 -1.00 23.65 12.70
N LYS A 2 -0.01 22.83 13.07
CA LYS A 2 1.34 22.90 12.48
C LYS A 2 1.36 22.02 11.24
N ALA A 3 1.65 22.58 10.07
CA ALA A 3 1.80 21.80 8.86
C ALA A 3 3.11 20.99 8.90
N ILE A 4 3.07 19.77 8.37
CA ILE A 4 4.25 18.95 8.14
C ILE A 4 4.65 19.05 6.66
N LYS A 5 5.94 19.01 6.37
CA LYS A 5 6.47 19.02 5.00
C LYS A 5 6.81 17.59 4.60
N LEU A 6 6.15 17.09 3.55
CA LEU A 6 6.35 15.75 3.00
C LEU A 6 6.60 15.83 1.50
N THR A 7 7.32 14.87 0.95
CA THR A 7 7.31 14.62 -0.50
C THR A 7 5.96 14.04 -0.92
N VAL A 8 5.64 14.08 -2.21
CA VAL A 8 4.41 13.46 -2.73
C VAL A 8 4.35 11.97 -2.41
N ALA A 9 5.48 11.25 -2.51
CA ALA A 9 5.55 9.83 -2.20
C ALA A 9 5.30 9.54 -0.72
N GLN A 10 5.90 10.32 0.19
CA GLN A 10 5.66 10.21 1.63
C GLN A 10 4.19 10.50 1.98
N ALA A 11 3.61 11.56 1.38
CA ALA A 11 2.20 11.88 1.58
C ALA A 11 1.29 10.77 1.07
N LEU A 12 1.62 10.14 -0.06
CA LEU A 12 0.85 9.03 -0.62
C LEU A 12 0.93 7.78 0.26
N VAL A 13 2.12 7.38 0.72
CA VAL A 13 2.30 6.23 1.63
C VAL A 13 1.50 6.45 2.90
N LYS A 14 1.64 7.63 3.53
CA LYS A 14 0.91 7.98 4.75
C LYS A 14 -0.60 8.03 4.53
N PHE A 15 -1.05 8.55 3.39
CA PHE A 15 -2.46 8.52 3.02
C PHE A 15 -2.98 7.09 2.91
N LEU A 16 -2.29 6.23 2.15
CA LEU A 16 -2.69 4.83 1.93
C LEU A 16 -2.71 4.01 3.23
N ASP A 17 -1.75 4.23 4.12
CA ASP A 17 -1.70 3.59 5.44
C ASP A 17 -2.90 3.96 6.32
N ASN A 18 -3.44 5.17 6.18
CA ASN A 18 -4.54 5.70 6.99
C ASN A 18 -5.92 5.54 6.31
N GLN A 19 -6.09 4.51 5.47
CA GLN A 19 -7.37 4.20 4.84
C GLN A 19 -8.15 3.16 5.64
N TYR A 20 -9.42 3.47 5.92
CA TYR A 20 -10.32 2.62 6.69
C TYR A 20 -11.69 2.56 6.03
N VAL A 21 -12.37 1.43 6.20
CA VAL A 21 -13.76 1.24 5.81
C VAL A 21 -14.58 0.73 6.99
N GLU A 22 -15.83 1.16 7.06
CA GLU A 22 -16.78 0.69 8.06
C GLU A 22 -17.84 -0.19 7.40
N PHE A 23 -18.05 -1.37 7.97
CA PHE A 23 -19.14 -2.27 7.61
C PHE A 23 -19.74 -2.84 8.88
N ASP A 24 -21.07 -2.82 8.99
CA ASP A 24 -21.82 -3.40 10.12
C ASP A 24 -21.31 -2.89 11.49
N GLY A 25 -20.98 -1.59 11.57
CA GLY A 25 -20.45 -0.94 12.78
C GLY A 25 -18.99 -1.30 13.12
N LYS A 26 -18.30 -2.06 12.26
CA LYS A 26 -16.88 -2.42 12.43
C LYS A 26 -16.00 -1.64 11.46
N VAL A 27 -15.09 -0.85 12.01
CA VAL A 27 -14.04 -0.18 11.25
C VAL A 27 -12.87 -1.13 11.02
N THR A 28 -12.43 -1.27 9.78
CA THR A 28 -11.29 -2.11 9.40
C THR A 28 -10.35 -1.36 8.48
N LYS A 29 -9.04 -1.61 8.62
CA LYS A 29 -8.02 -1.09 7.72
C LYS A 29 -8.28 -1.58 6.29
N PHE A 30 -8.31 -0.64 5.35
CA PHE A 30 -8.70 -0.91 3.97
C PHE A 30 -7.51 -1.33 3.11
N VAL A 31 -6.37 -0.67 3.29
CA VAL A 31 -5.11 -1.04 2.62
C VAL A 31 -4.22 -1.74 3.64
N GLU A 32 -4.05 -3.05 3.48
CA GLU A 32 -3.25 -3.87 4.40
C GLU A 32 -1.75 -3.74 4.11
N GLY A 33 -1.39 -3.47 2.86
CA GLY A 33 0.00 -3.42 2.46
C GLY A 33 0.21 -3.39 0.95
N VAL A 34 1.46 -3.58 0.55
CA VAL A 34 1.90 -3.53 -0.84
C VAL A 34 2.80 -4.72 -1.19
N PHE A 35 2.67 -5.21 -2.41
CA PHE A 35 3.71 -6.00 -3.06
C PHE A 35 4.49 -5.08 -3.99
N GLY A 36 5.82 -5.05 -3.90
CA GLY A 36 6.65 -4.15 -4.70
C GLY A 36 7.79 -4.87 -5.42
N ILE A 37 7.96 -4.56 -6.70
CA ILE A 37 9.24 -4.72 -7.42
C ILE A 37 9.81 -3.32 -7.56
N PHE A 38 10.93 -3.04 -6.92
CA PHE A 38 11.50 -1.70 -6.92
C PHE A 38 12.50 -1.53 -8.06
N GLY A 39 12.21 -0.60 -8.96
CA GLY A 39 13.00 -0.24 -10.13
C GLY A 39 13.19 1.27 -10.23
N HIS A 40 13.93 1.72 -11.25
CA HIS A 40 14.26 3.15 -11.42
C HIS A 40 13.01 4.06 -11.44
N GLY A 41 11.85 3.55 -11.86
CA GLY A 41 10.60 4.32 -11.94
C GLY A 41 9.95 4.60 -10.58
N ASN A 42 10.18 3.74 -9.58
CA ASN A 42 9.47 3.82 -8.29
C ASN A 42 10.39 3.86 -7.06
N VAL A 43 11.66 3.44 -7.17
CA VAL A 43 12.55 3.21 -6.02
C VAL A 43 12.92 4.50 -5.29
N LEU A 44 13.20 5.58 -6.03
CA LEU A 44 13.56 6.89 -5.45
C LEU A 44 12.33 7.69 -4.96
N GLY A 45 11.12 7.21 -5.26
CA GLY A 45 9.87 7.83 -4.85
C GLY A 45 9.19 7.01 -3.74
N ILE A 46 8.31 6.09 -4.16
CA ILE A 46 7.52 5.27 -3.25
C ILE A 46 8.40 4.27 -2.50
N GLY A 47 9.41 3.69 -3.15
CA GLY A 47 10.36 2.77 -2.50
C GLY A 47 11.05 3.42 -1.31
N GLN A 48 11.66 4.59 -1.52
CA GLN A 48 12.28 5.39 -0.47
C GLN A 48 11.27 5.82 0.61
N ALA A 49 10.06 6.23 0.23
CA ALA A 49 9.03 6.62 1.19
C ALA A 49 8.61 5.45 2.11
N LEU A 50 8.43 4.25 1.54
CA LEU A 50 8.12 3.03 2.29
C LEU A 50 9.28 2.57 3.19
N GLU A 51 10.52 2.75 2.74
CA GLU A 51 11.71 2.44 3.54
C GLU A 51 11.86 3.40 4.73
N GLN A 52 11.56 4.69 4.53
CA GLN A 52 11.64 5.70 5.58
C GLN A 52 10.54 5.54 6.64
N ASP A 53 9.29 5.37 6.19
CA ASP A 53 8.13 5.16 7.06
C ASP A 53 6.98 4.52 6.28
N SER A 54 6.81 3.20 6.43
CA SER A 54 5.68 2.47 5.86
C SER A 54 4.40 2.59 6.71
N GLY A 55 4.44 3.25 7.87
CA GLY A 55 3.38 3.13 8.87
C GLY A 55 3.16 1.66 9.25
N GLU A 56 1.91 1.21 9.19
CA GLU A 56 1.56 -0.21 9.41
C GLU A 56 1.26 -0.96 8.09
N LEU A 57 1.63 -0.41 6.93
CA LEU A 57 1.54 -1.13 5.66
C LEU A 57 2.53 -2.29 5.62
N ILE A 58 2.05 -3.48 5.31
CA ILE A 58 2.90 -4.65 5.11
C ILE A 58 3.55 -4.56 3.73
N VAL A 59 4.86 -4.33 3.68
CA VAL A 59 5.65 -4.32 2.43
C VAL A 59 6.17 -5.72 2.14
N ARG A 60 5.84 -6.26 0.96
CA ARG A 60 6.28 -7.58 0.49
C ARG A 60 7.03 -7.46 -0.83
N GLN A 61 8.21 -8.07 -0.92
CA GLN A 61 8.97 -8.09 -2.17
C GLN A 61 8.25 -8.94 -3.22
N GLY A 62 7.88 -8.33 -4.33
CA GLY A 62 7.41 -9.00 -5.53
C GLY A 62 8.57 -9.53 -6.37
N ARG A 63 8.27 -10.52 -7.22
CA ARG A 63 9.19 -11.05 -8.24
C ARG A 63 8.57 -11.19 -9.63
N ASN A 64 7.25 -11.03 -9.71
CA ASN A 64 6.48 -11.14 -10.95
C ASN A 64 5.25 -10.22 -10.84
N GLU A 65 5.10 -9.28 -11.77
CA GLU A 65 4.02 -8.29 -11.76
C GLU A 65 2.63 -8.94 -11.87
N GLN A 66 2.48 -9.93 -12.75
CA GLN A 66 1.22 -10.66 -12.94
C GLN A 66 0.86 -11.45 -11.67
N GLY A 67 1.86 -12.08 -11.04
CA GLY A 67 1.70 -12.77 -9.76
C GLY A 67 1.23 -11.82 -8.65
N MET A 68 1.84 -10.63 -8.53
CA MET A 68 1.39 -9.60 -7.59
C MET A 68 -0.07 -9.19 -7.86
N ALA A 69 -0.43 -8.95 -9.12
CA ALA A 69 -1.80 -8.58 -9.51
C ALA A 69 -2.82 -9.67 -9.17
N HIS A 70 -2.48 -10.93 -9.43
CA HIS A 70 -3.33 -12.08 -9.08
C HIS A 70 -3.49 -12.24 -7.57
N VAL A 71 -2.41 -12.11 -6.79
CA VAL A 71 -2.47 -12.18 -5.33
C VAL A 71 -3.30 -11.03 -4.77
N ALA A 72 -3.08 -9.80 -5.23
CA ALA A 72 -3.88 -8.63 -4.83
C ALA A 72 -5.37 -8.82 -5.12
N THR A 73 -5.70 -9.33 -6.32
CA THR A 73 -7.08 -9.62 -6.72
C THR A 73 -7.70 -10.74 -5.87
N GLY A 74 -6.96 -11.82 -5.63
CA GLY A 74 -7.39 -12.95 -4.81
C GLY A 74 -7.63 -12.53 -3.36
N PHE A 75 -6.70 -11.76 -2.79
CA PHE A 75 -6.82 -11.19 -1.44
C PHE A 75 -8.06 -10.31 -1.30
N ALA A 76 -8.27 -9.39 -2.26
CA ALA A 76 -9.44 -8.53 -2.24
C ALA A 76 -10.74 -9.35 -2.33
N LYS A 77 -10.82 -10.33 -3.24
CA LYS A 77 -12.00 -11.21 -3.38
C LYS A 77 -12.26 -12.02 -2.11
N GLN A 78 -11.23 -12.62 -1.51
CA GLN A 78 -11.32 -13.41 -0.28
C GLN A 78 -11.81 -12.56 0.90
N ASN A 79 -11.46 -11.28 0.92
CA ASN A 79 -11.92 -10.32 1.93
C ASN A 79 -13.21 -9.58 1.53
N LEU A 80 -13.99 -10.11 0.58
CA LEU A 80 -15.23 -9.49 0.10
C LEU A 80 -15.05 -8.03 -0.36
N ARG A 81 -13.87 -7.68 -0.87
CA ARG A 81 -13.43 -6.34 -1.27
C ARG A 81 -13.48 -5.30 -0.14
N LYS A 82 -13.34 -5.76 1.12
CA LYS A 82 -13.23 -4.90 2.30
C LYS A 82 -11.78 -4.64 2.72
N LYS A 83 -10.83 -5.38 2.15
CA LYS A 83 -9.38 -5.19 2.32
C LYS A 83 -8.66 -5.35 1.00
N PHE A 84 -7.56 -4.62 0.83
CA PHE A 84 -6.75 -4.61 -0.38
C PHE A 84 -5.26 -4.72 -0.07
N MET A 85 -4.52 -5.33 -0.99
CA MET A 85 -3.08 -5.18 -1.10
C MET A 85 -2.78 -4.52 -2.45
N LEU A 86 -1.86 -3.57 -2.49
CA LEU A 86 -1.48 -2.89 -3.72
C LEU A 86 -0.37 -3.68 -4.43
N ALA A 87 -0.33 -3.61 -5.76
CA ALA A 87 0.77 -4.11 -6.56
C ALA A 87 1.53 -2.91 -7.15
N LEU A 88 2.82 -2.79 -6.81
CA LEU A 88 3.72 -1.75 -7.28
C LEU A 88 4.71 -2.39 -8.27
N PRO A 89 4.43 -2.33 -9.59
CA PRO A 89 5.39 -2.71 -10.63
C PRO A 89 6.59 -1.72 -10.66
N PRO A 90 7.75 -2.12 -11.23
CA PRO A 90 9.02 -1.36 -11.24
C PRO A 90 8.98 0.00 -11.94
#